data_AF-A0A2M8DRA7-F1
#
_entry.id   AF-A0A2M8DRA7-F1
#
_cell.length_a   1.000
_cell.length_b   1.000
_cell.length_c   1.000
_cell.angle_alpha   90.00
_cell.angle_beta   90.00
_cell.angle_gamma   90.00
#
_symmetry.space_group_name_H-M   'P 1'
#
loop_
_entity.id
_entity.type
_entity.pdbx_description
1 polymer ?
#
loop_
_entity_poly.entity_id
_entity_poly.type
_entity_poly.pdbx_seq_one_letter_code
_entity_poly.pdbx_strand_id
1 'polypeptide(L)'
;MKDKTRDKISKYISKNKQSTASELVDYLGISRQALFKHHLSKMLSEGLLTKIGTPPKVFYMLKENKEKQNVDLGKDATKYINDNYLIITPRGEKLDGLDG
;
A
#
# COMPACT_ATOMS: atom_id res chain seq x y z
N MET A 1 -1.02 -22.99 15.10
CA MET A 1 -1.94 -22.11 15.83
C MET A 1 -1.88 -20.71 15.24
N LYS A 2 -3.01 -20.14 14.80
CA LYS A 2 -3.08 -18.73 14.36
C LYS A 2 -2.71 -17.83 15.55
N ASP A 3 -1.82 -16.89 15.32
CA ASP A 3 -1.31 -15.97 16.33
C ASP A 3 -2.43 -14.99 16.71
N LYS A 4 -3.04 -15.18 17.89
CA LYS A 4 -4.21 -14.39 18.36
C LYS A 4 -3.94 -12.88 18.33
N THR A 5 -2.69 -12.46 18.50
CA THR A 5 -2.29 -11.05 18.48
C THR A 5 -2.27 -10.48 17.06
N ARG A 6 -1.82 -11.25 16.07
CA ARG A 6 -1.83 -10.84 14.66
C ARG A 6 -3.25 -10.61 14.17
N ASP A 7 -4.18 -11.47 14.54
CA ASP A 7 -5.60 -11.31 14.20
C ASP A 7 -6.19 -10.04 14.83
N LYS A 8 -5.80 -9.70 16.07
CA LYS A 8 -6.20 -8.44 16.72
C LYS A 8 -5.64 -7.21 15.99
N ILE A 9 -4.36 -7.22 15.61
CA ILE A 9 -3.73 -6.14 14.84
C ILE A 9 -4.48 -5.93 13.53
N SER A 10 -4.72 -6.99 12.76
CA SER A 10 -5.42 -6.91 11.48
C SER A 10 -6.84 -6.36 11.64
N LYS A 11 -7.58 -6.81 12.67
CA LYS A 11 -8.94 -6.28 12.95
C LYS A 11 -8.91 -4.80 13.33
N TYR A 12 -7.95 -4.39 14.16
CA TYR A 12 -7.82 -3.00 14.58
C TYR A 12 -7.50 -2.07 13.41
N ILE A 13 -6.51 -2.44 12.59
CA ILE A 13 -6.14 -1.68 11.39
C ILE A 13 -7.27 -1.69 10.36
N SER A 14 -7.98 -2.82 10.19
CA SER A 14 -9.14 -2.90 9.29
C SER A 14 -10.25 -1.91 9.69
N LYS A 15 -10.54 -1.81 10.99
CA LYS A 15 -11.53 -0.87 11.53
C LYS A 15 -11.12 0.58 11.35
N ASN A 16 -9.85 0.90 11.58
CA ASN A 16 -9.34 2.28 11.59
C ASN A 16 -8.70 2.72 10.26
N LYS A 17 -8.68 1.84 9.26
CA LYS A 17 -7.93 1.93 7.98
C LYS A 17 -6.40 1.96 8.13
N GLN A 18 -5.89 2.64 9.14
CA GLN A 18 -4.47 2.73 9.46
C GLN A 18 -4.27 2.87 10.98
N SER A 19 -3.08 2.57 11.49
CA SER A 19 -2.71 2.82 12.89
C SER A 19 -1.21 3.02 13.06
N THR A 20 -0.83 3.79 14.06
CA THR A 20 0.55 3.98 14.50
C THR A 20 1.00 2.85 15.41
N ALA A 21 2.31 2.71 15.60
CA ALA A 21 2.84 1.75 16.57
C ALA A 21 2.42 2.07 18.02
N SER A 22 2.18 3.35 18.35
CA SER A 22 1.73 3.73 19.70
C SER A 22 0.31 3.26 19.95
N GLU A 23 -0.62 3.54 19.03
CA GLU A 23 -2.01 3.09 19.16
C GLU A 23 -2.13 1.57 19.24
N LEU A 24 -1.29 0.84 18.50
CA LEU A 24 -1.24 -0.62 18.58
C LEU A 24 -0.70 -1.13 19.92
N VAL A 25 0.30 -0.46 20.49
CA VAL A 25 0.81 -0.76 21.85
C VAL A 25 -0.30 -0.55 22.88
N ASP A 26 -0.97 0.60 22.82
CA ASP A 26 -2.02 0.98 23.76
C ASP A 26 -3.22 0.03 23.67
N TYR A 27 -3.58 -0.39 22.45
CA TYR A 27 -4.67 -1.33 22.20
C TYR A 27 -4.35 -2.77 22.66
N LEU A 28 -3.11 -3.23 22.43
CA LEU A 28 -2.72 -4.62 22.70
C LEU A 28 -2.21 -4.84 24.13
N GLY A 29 -1.78 -3.79 24.82
CA GLY A 29 -1.16 -3.86 26.14
C GLY A 29 0.20 -4.57 26.15
N ILE A 30 0.94 -4.51 25.04
CA ILE A 30 2.27 -5.13 24.90
C ILE A 30 3.37 -4.09 24.77
N SER A 31 4.61 -4.46 25.09
CA SER A 31 5.73 -3.54 24.90
C SER A 31 5.95 -3.21 23.43
N ARG A 32 6.46 -2.00 23.16
CA ARG A 32 6.80 -1.54 21.82
C ARG A 32 7.81 -2.46 21.13
N GLN A 33 8.78 -2.99 21.89
CA GLN A 33 9.78 -3.95 21.40
C GLN A 33 9.12 -5.26 20.96
N ALA A 34 8.16 -5.77 21.75
CA ALA A 34 7.44 -6.99 21.40
C ALA A 34 6.60 -6.80 20.13
N LEU A 35 5.89 -5.67 20.02
CA LEU A 35 5.12 -5.32 18.82
C LEU A 35 6.01 -5.33 17.57
N PHE A 36 7.18 -4.69 17.62
CA PHE A 36 8.09 -4.61 16.48
C PHE A 36 8.75 -5.95 16.15
N LYS A 37 9.36 -6.61 17.14
CA LYS A 37 10.18 -7.81 16.92
C LYS A 37 9.36 -9.04 16.55
N HIS A 38 8.18 -9.22 17.16
CA HIS A 38 7.41 -10.46 17.03
C HIS A 38 6.23 -10.36 16.06
N HIS A 39 5.66 -9.17 15.86
CA HIS A 39 4.44 -9.02 15.07
C HIS A 39 4.66 -8.16 13.82
N LEU A 40 4.98 -6.87 13.95
CA LEU A 40 5.06 -5.96 12.81
C LEU A 40 6.16 -6.35 11.82
N SER A 41 7.38 -6.69 12.29
CA SER A 41 8.47 -7.11 11.39
C SER A 41 8.06 -8.29 10.52
N LYS A 42 7.44 -9.32 11.13
CA LYS A 42 6.97 -10.52 10.43
C LYS A 42 5.80 -10.22 9.48
N MET A 43 4.83 -9.40 9.89
CA MET A 43 3.69 -9.04 9.04
C MET A 43 4.09 -8.14 7.86
N LEU A 44 5.13 -7.30 8.02
CA LEU A 44 5.71 -6.52 6.94
C LEU A 44 6.48 -7.42 5.96
N SER A 45 7.31 -8.34 6.47
CA SER A 45 8.07 -9.27 5.61
C SER A 45 7.16 -10.22 4.83
N GLU A 46 6.04 -10.64 5.42
CA GLU A 46 5.01 -11.46 4.76
C GLU A 46 4.10 -10.64 3.82
N GLY A 47 4.29 -9.31 3.76
CA GLY A 47 3.50 -8.43 2.90
C GLY A 47 2.03 -8.28 3.32
N LEU A 48 1.67 -8.60 4.56
CA LEU A 48 0.31 -8.39 5.07
C LEU A 48 0.05 -6.93 5.44
N LEU A 49 1.11 -6.22 5.82
CA LEU A 49 1.07 -4.80 6.15
C LEU A 49 1.97 -4.01 5.23
N THR A 50 1.63 -2.74 5.07
CA THR A 50 2.47 -1.69 4.48
C THR A 50 2.68 -0.59 5.52
N LYS A 51 3.86 0.03 5.45
CA LYS A 51 4.24 1.16 6.30
C LYS A 51 4.26 2.41 5.42
N ILE A 52 3.54 3.44 5.83
CA ILE A 52 3.49 4.75 5.16
C ILE A 52 3.91 5.87 6.12
N GLY A 53 4.39 6.97 5.55
CA GLY A 53 4.85 8.14 6.29
C GLY A 53 6.35 8.11 6.62
N THR A 54 6.84 9.25 7.10
CA THR A 54 8.25 9.46 7.44
C THR A 54 8.42 9.57 8.96
N PRO A 55 9.61 9.22 9.50
CA PRO A 55 9.93 9.52 10.89
C PRO A 55 9.67 11.00 11.22
N PRO A 56 9.16 11.32 12.43
CA PRO A 56 8.93 10.42 13.55
C PRO A 56 7.56 9.71 13.56
N LYS A 57 6.65 10.04 12.63
CA LYS A 57 5.26 9.55 12.66
C LYS A 57 4.96 8.67 11.45
N VAL A 58 4.84 7.36 11.72
CA VAL A 58 4.63 6.33 10.71
C VAL A 58 3.34 5.58 10.99
N PHE A 59 2.63 5.21 9.91
CA PHE A 59 1.37 4.47 9.99
C PHE A 59 1.52 3.11 9.32
N TYR A 60 0.82 2.13 9.87
CA TYR A 60 0.69 0.78 9.37
C TYR A 60 -0.72 0.59 8.82
N MET A 61 -0.81 -0.01 7.65
CA MET A 61 -2.06 -0.29 6.95
C MET A 61 -2.04 -1.73 6.43
N LEU A 62 -3.21 -2.33 6.28
CA LEU A 62 -3.33 -3.61 5.59
C LEU A 62 -2.92 -3.42 4.14
N LYS A 63 -2.09 -4.33 3.62
CA LYS A 63 -1.74 -4.31 2.21
C LYS A 63 -2.99 -4.70 1.43
N GLU A 64 -3.61 -3.72 0.79
CA GLU A 64 -4.61 -4.01 -0.22
C GLU A 64 -3.87 -4.68 -1.39
N ASN A 65 -4.32 -5.87 -1.79
CA ASN A 65 -4.03 -6.39 -3.12
C ASN A 65 -4.74 -5.46 -4.10
N LYS A 66 -4.13 -4.30 -4.36
CA LYS A 66 -4.39 -3.56 -5.59
C LYS A 66 -3.79 -4.41 -6.69
N GLU A 67 -4.50 -5.45 -7.08
CA GLU A 67 -4.42 -5.89 -8.47
C GLU A 67 -4.58 -4.61 -9.28
N LYS A 68 -3.58 -4.31 -10.11
CA LYS A 68 -3.73 -3.24 -11.08
C LYS A 68 -4.99 -3.58 -11.84
N GLN A 69 -6.07 -2.85 -11.57
CA GLN A 69 -7.26 -2.98 -12.39
C GLN A 69 -6.78 -2.55 -13.77
N ASN A 70 -6.63 -3.51 -14.68
CA ASN A 70 -6.52 -3.20 -16.09
C ASN A 70 -7.85 -2.57 -16.45
N VAL A 71 -7.90 -1.23 -16.36
CA VAL A 71 -9.03 -0.47 -16.82
C VAL A 71 -9.02 -0.62 -18.33
N ASP A 72 -10.00 -1.35 -18.85
CA ASP A 72 -10.21 -1.46 -20.29
C ASP A 72 -10.73 -0.10 -20.77
N LEU A 73 -9.81 0.73 -21.27
CA LEU A 73 -10.13 1.96 -21.97
C LEU A 73 -10.70 1.53 -23.32
N GLY A 74 -12.04 1.38 -23.39
CA GLY A 74 -12.73 0.93 -24.60
C GLY A 74 -12.21 1.61 -25.87
N LYS A 75 -12.39 0.95 -27.02
CA LYS A 75 -11.69 1.26 -28.29
C LYS A 75 -11.70 2.75 -28.68
N ASP A 76 -12.81 3.45 -28.42
CA ASP A 76 -12.96 4.86 -28.76
C ASP A 76 -12.06 5.77 -27.92
N ALA A 77 -11.95 5.50 -26.61
CA ALA A 77 -11.08 6.26 -25.71
C ALA A 77 -9.60 6.00 -26.02
N THR A 78 -9.22 4.75 -26.28
CA THR A 78 -7.85 4.40 -26.67
C THR A 78 -7.45 5.08 -27.98
N LYS A 79 -8.36 5.10 -28.98
CA LYS A 79 -8.12 5.79 -30.25
C LYS A 79 -7.96 7.30 -30.05
N TYR A 80 -8.86 7.92 -29.29
CA TYR A 80 -8.76 9.36 -29.00
C TYR A 80 -7.43 9.72 -28.33
N ILE A 81 -6.97 8.92 -27.37
CA ILE A 81 -5.71 9.18 -26.68
C ILE A 81 -4.53 9.07 -27.66
N ASN A 82 -4.50 8.01 -28.48
CA ASN A 82 -3.43 7.79 -29.45
C ASN A 82 -3.37 8.87 -30.54
N ASP A 83 -4.51 9.44 -30.92
CA ASP A 83 -4.57 10.46 -31.97
C ASP A 83 -4.24 11.87 -31.46
N ASN A 84 -4.38 12.15 -30.14
CA ASN A 84 -4.35 13.51 -29.60
C ASN A 84 -3.22 13.79 -28.59
N TYR A 85 -2.53 12.75 -28.09
CA TYR A 85 -1.49 12.92 -27.08
C TYR A 85 -0.15 12.41 -27.60
N LEU A 86 0.90 13.21 -27.38
CA LEU A 86 2.27 12.96 -27.79
C LEU A 86 3.21 13.53 -26.74
N ILE A 87 4.14 12.72 -26.26
CA ILE A 87 5.28 13.19 -25.45
C ILE A 87 6.57 13.08 -26.25
N ILE A 88 7.46 14.05 -26.04
CA ILE A 88 8.85 13.97 -26.48
C ILE A 88 9.69 13.79 -25.22
N THR A 89 10.37 12.65 -25.11
CA THR A 89 11.21 12.37 -23.94
C THR A 89 12.42 13.30 -23.92
N PRO A 90 13.09 13.51 -22.76
CA PRO A 90 14.34 14.28 -22.71
C PRO A 90 15.46 13.72 -23.59
N ARG A 91 15.35 12.45 -24.03
CA ARG A 91 16.26 11.81 -24.98
C ARG A 91 15.90 12.05 -26.45
N GLY A 92 14.79 12.75 -26.72
CA GLY A 92 14.30 13.03 -28.06
C GLY A 92 13.46 11.91 -28.68
N GLU A 93 13.03 10.92 -27.88
CA GLU A 93 12.15 9.86 -28.36
C GLU A 93 10.71 10.39 -28.43
N LYS A 94 10.03 10.06 -29.53
CA LYS A 94 8.63 10.40 -29.76
C LYS A 94 7.77 9.23 -29.27
N LEU A 95 6.93 9.45 -28.26
CA LEU A 95 6.00 8.43 -27.76
C LEU A 95 4.56 8.95 -27.92
N ASP A 96 3.76 8.23 -28.70
CA ASP A 96 2.39 8.60 -29.02
C ASP A 96 1.39 7.90 -28.08
N GLY A 97 0.31 8.58 -27.72
CA GLY A 97 -0.83 7.98 -27.05
C GLY A 97 -0.58 7.49 -25.63
N LEU A 98 -0.98 6.25 -25.36
CA LEU A 98 -0.86 5.60 -24.05
C LEU A 98 0.59 5.27 -23.64
N ASP A 99 1.52 5.26 -24.60
CA ASP A 99 2.93 5.00 -24.35
C ASP A 99 3.68 6.28 -23.92
N GLY A 100 3.03 7.45 -24.00
CA GLY A 100 3.59 8.77 -23.67
C GLY A 100 3.19 9.36 -22.32
#